data_AF-A0A388TDP8-F1
#
_entry.id   AF-A0A388TDP8-F1
#
_cell.length_a   1.000
_cell.length_b   1.000
_cell.length_c   1.000
_cell.angle_alpha   90.00
_cell.angle_beta   90.00
_cell.angle_gamma   90.00
#
_symmetry.space_group_name_H-M   'P 1'
#
loop_
_entity.id
_entity.type
_entity.pdbx_description
1 polymer ?
#
loop_
_entity_poly.entity_id
_entity_poly.type
_entity_poly.pdbx_seq_one_letter_code
_entity_poly.pdbx_strand_id
1 'polypeptide(L)'
;MAISTVNMLNRPLEEQIQDVKKTEHFRAVQEKLQAEREEKGLWVKSKDQAGQDDYYLDVSRLSAKSFFTTVRTQEGLVKVPMAIKMILGEKLTLRDRIENIMESYMKAVAQTTSHNLMLSRIAGMKMAAFAYILAQLGVPPDELRKLRQKAVDDTIAENVALMEENLYNSELLEIIGGSSGARLKAERSVLDEIQKQIITQAKRLNIEDYYTKEKILEIRIRVAKEIRAKFKEEEQNIEYELNYYIMTEE
;
A
#
# COMPACT_ATOMS: atom_id res chain seq x y z
N MET A 1 -50.33 1.23 14.48
CA MET A 1 -49.15 1.15 13.59
C MET A 1 -48.08 2.24 13.86
N ALA A 2 -48.04 2.89 15.03
CA ALA A 2 -47.04 3.94 15.30
C ALA A 2 -46.18 3.72 16.57
N ILE A 3 -46.38 2.60 17.28
CA ILE A 3 -45.66 2.32 18.55
C ILE A 3 -44.56 1.24 18.36
N SER A 4 -44.55 0.49 17.25
CA SER A 4 -43.57 -0.60 17.04
C SER A 4 -42.29 -0.18 16.30
N THR A 5 -42.25 1.00 15.68
CA THR A 5 -41.09 1.45 14.90
C THR A 5 -39.98 2.06 15.77
N VAL A 6 -40.33 2.63 16.93
CA VAL A 6 -39.35 3.28 17.82
C VAL A 6 -38.47 2.26 18.56
N ASN A 7 -38.96 1.03 18.78
CA ASN A 7 -38.20 -0.03 19.45
C ASN A 7 -37.23 -0.82 18.55
N MET A 8 -37.20 -0.57 17.23
CA MET A 8 -36.25 -1.26 16.33
C MET A 8 -34.87 -0.61 16.29
N LEU A 9 -34.77 0.71 16.53
CA LEU A 9 -33.52 1.47 16.39
C LEU A 9 -32.50 1.25 17.51
N ASN A 10 -32.91 0.63 18.63
CA ASN A 10 -32.05 0.37 19.80
C ASN A 10 -31.62 -1.10 19.94
N ARG A 11 -31.85 -1.95 18.93
CA ARG A 11 -31.45 -3.36 18.96
C ARG A 11 -30.17 -3.61 18.15
N PRO A 12 -29.29 -4.52 18.59
CA PRO A 12 -28.07 -4.87 17.87
C PRO A 12 -28.38 -5.36 16.45
N LEU A 13 -27.55 -4.97 15.48
CA LEU A 13 -27.71 -5.23 14.04
C LEU A 13 -27.96 -6.71 13.70
N GLU A 14 -27.45 -7.63 14.52
CA GLU A 14 -27.60 -9.08 14.35
C GLU A 14 -29.05 -9.57 14.50
N GLU A 15 -29.83 -8.96 15.41
CA GLU A 15 -31.25 -9.31 15.61
C GLU A 15 -32.11 -8.77 14.46
N GLN A 16 -31.78 -7.58 13.94
CA GLN A 16 -32.47 -6.99 12.79
C GLN A 16 -32.27 -7.84 11.52
N ILE A 17 -31.08 -8.44 11.35
CA ILE A 17 -30.76 -9.33 10.22
C ILE A 17 -31.52 -10.67 10.33
N GLN A 18 -31.77 -11.17 11.55
CA GLN A 18 -32.51 -12.43 11.72
C GLN A 18 -34.00 -12.29 11.42
N ASP A 19 -34.63 -11.15 11.71
CA ASP A 19 -36.04 -10.94 11.42
C ASP A 19 -36.30 -10.71 9.92
N VAL A 20 -35.38 -10.07 9.20
CA VAL A 20 -35.45 -9.93 7.72
C VAL A 20 -35.31 -11.29 7.00
N LYS A 21 -34.66 -12.28 7.62
CA LYS A 21 -34.57 -13.66 7.09
C LYS A 21 -35.87 -14.45 7.25
N LYS A 22 -36.77 -14.02 8.13
CA LYS A 22 -38.04 -14.71 8.43
C LYS A 22 -39.20 -14.19 7.59
N THR A 23 -39.07 -13.05 6.93
CA THR A 23 -40.12 -12.49 6.07
C THR A 23 -40.32 -13.36 4.83
N GLU A 24 -41.58 -13.70 4.54
CA GLU A 24 -42.00 -14.52 3.38
C GLU A 24 -41.48 -13.97 2.05
N HIS A 25 -41.28 -12.65 1.97
CA HIS A 25 -40.74 -11.98 0.81
C HIS A 25 -39.30 -12.42 0.48
N PHE A 26 -38.46 -12.72 1.49
CA PHE A 26 -37.10 -13.19 1.28
C PHE A 26 -37.08 -14.64 0.76
N ARG A 27 -38.01 -15.48 1.22
CA ARG A 27 -38.16 -16.86 0.72
C ARG A 27 -38.65 -16.90 -0.72
N ALA A 28 -39.64 -16.09 -1.07
CA ALA A 28 -40.14 -15.99 -2.46
C ALA A 28 -39.08 -15.47 -3.44
N VAL A 29 -38.19 -14.57 -3.01
CA VAL A 29 -37.06 -14.09 -3.82
C VAL A 29 -35.97 -15.16 -3.95
N GLN A 30 -35.70 -15.94 -2.89
CA GLN A 30 -34.77 -17.08 -2.95
C GLN A 30 -35.29 -18.17 -3.90
N GLU A 31 -36.58 -18.53 -3.82
CA GLU A 31 -37.19 -19.54 -4.69
C GLU A 31 -37.20 -19.11 -6.16
N LYS A 32 -37.49 -17.84 -6.46
CA LYS A 32 -37.38 -17.31 -7.83
C LYS A 32 -35.94 -17.32 -8.35
N LEU A 33 -34.97 -16.99 -7.50
CA LEU A 33 -33.53 -17.08 -7.83
C LEU A 33 -33.07 -18.53 -8.01
N GLN A 34 -33.70 -19.50 -7.35
CA GLN A 34 -33.36 -20.90 -7.42
C GLN A 34 -33.98 -21.56 -8.66
N ALA A 35 -35.22 -21.19 -9.02
CA ALA A 35 -35.86 -21.57 -10.27
C ALA A 35 -35.10 -21.02 -11.50
N GLU A 36 -34.65 -19.76 -11.47
CA GLU A 36 -33.80 -19.19 -12.54
C GLU A 36 -32.43 -19.88 -12.68
N ARG A 37 -31.93 -20.54 -11.62
CA ARG A 37 -30.64 -21.27 -11.64
C ARG A 37 -30.76 -22.64 -12.28
N GLU A 38 -31.92 -23.30 -12.12
CA GLU A 38 -32.19 -24.60 -12.72
C GLU A 38 -32.51 -24.47 -14.22
N GLU A 39 -33.21 -23.40 -14.61
CA GLU A 39 -33.57 -23.14 -16.02
C GLU A 39 -32.35 -22.75 -16.90
N LYS A 40 -31.31 -22.16 -16.31
CA LYS A 40 -30.14 -21.62 -17.05
C LYS A 40 -28.96 -22.60 -17.25
N GLY A 41 -29.08 -23.86 -16.84
CA GLY A 41 -28.10 -24.91 -17.20
C GLY A 41 -26.63 -24.54 -16.91
N LEU A 42 -26.35 -24.02 -15.72
CA LEU A 42 -25.04 -23.47 -15.33
C LEU A 42 -24.01 -24.53 -14.91
N TRP A 43 -24.38 -25.81 -14.92
CA TRP A 43 -23.51 -26.92 -14.52
C TRP A 43 -23.41 -27.92 -15.67
N VAL A 44 -22.21 -28.04 -16.24
CA VAL A 44 -21.90 -29.03 -17.28
C VAL A 44 -21.18 -30.19 -16.61
N LYS A 45 -21.67 -31.41 -16.83
CA LYS A 45 -21.00 -32.63 -16.35
C LYS A 45 -19.82 -32.96 -17.25
N SER A 46 -18.65 -33.10 -16.66
CA SER A 46 -17.47 -33.67 -17.32
C SER A 46 -16.93 -34.81 -16.48
N LYS A 47 -16.28 -35.77 -17.14
CA LYS A 47 -15.57 -36.86 -16.46
C LYS A 47 -14.10 -36.55 -16.49
N ASP A 48 -13.47 -36.50 -15.31
CA ASP A 48 -12.02 -36.41 -15.21
C ASP A 48 -11.36 -37.72 -15.65
N GLN A 49 -10.04 -37.70 -15.90
CA GLN A 49 -9.25 -38.86 -16.35
C GLN A 49 -9.28 -40.06 -15.39
N ALA A 50 -9.78 -39.87 -14.16
CA ALA A 50 -10.02 -40.93 -13.16
C ALA A 50 -11.48 -41.44 -13.12
N GLY A 51 -12.33 -41.01 -14.04
CA GLY A 51 -13.70 -41.51 -14.20
C GLY A 51 -14.72 -41.05 -13.15
N GLN A 52 -14.38 -40.07 -12.32
CA GLN A 52 -15.33 -39.42 -11.41
C GLN A 52 -16.03 -38.25 -12.12
N ASP A 53 -17.34 -38.13 -11.87
CA ASP A 53 -18.17 -37.05 -12.39
C ASP A 53 -17.82 -35.75 -11.66
N ASP A 54 -17.23 -34.80 -12.38
CA ASP A 54 -16.90 -33.48 -11.85
C ASP A 54 -17.80 -32.40 -12.48
N TYR A 55 -18.21 -31.45 -11.64
CA TYR A 55 -19.17 -30.40 -12.00
C TYR A 55 -18.46 -29.07 -12.03
N TYR A 56 -18.31 -28.48 -13.22
CA TYR A 56 -17.76 -27.14 -13.36
C TYR A 56 -18.79 -26.15 -13.91
N LEU A 57 -18.59 -24.89 -13.51
CA LEU A 57 -19.43 -23.77 -13.88
C LEU A 57 -18.85 -23.10 -15.13
N ASP A 58 -19.56 -23.16 -16.26
CA ASP A 58 -19.12 -22.52 -17.50
C ASP A 58 -19.31 -20.99 -17.40
N VAL A 59 -18.18 -20.29 -17.33
CA VAL A 59 -18.10 -18.85 -17.04
C VAL A 59 -18.47 -18.00 -18.27
N SER A 60 -18.54 -18.59 -19.46
CA SER A 60 -18.93 -17.90 -20.70
C SER A 60 -20.41 -17.48 -20.73
N ARG A 61 -21.25 -18.09 -19.89
CA ARG A 61 -22.70 -17.84 -19.83
C ARG A 61 -23.13 -16.98 -18.64
N LEU A 62 -22.22 -16.56 -17.79
CA LEU A 62 -22.53 -15.73 -16.62
C LEU A 62 -22.70 -14.27 -17.03
N SER A 63 -23.97 -13.86 -17.16
CA SER A 63 -24.37 -12.47 -17.33
C SER A 63 -23.74 -11.57 -16.25
N ALA A 64 -23.23 -10.42 -16.68
CA ALA A 64 -22.48 -9.40 -15.93
C ALA A 64 -23.21 -8.76 -14.72
N LYS A 65 -24.34 -9.32 -14.28
CA LYS A 65 -25.19 -8.77 -13.20
C LYS A 65 -25.08 -9.49 -11.85
N SER A 66 -24.19 -10.47 -11.68
CA SER A 66 -24.01 -11.17 -10.40
C SER A 66 -22.71 -10.74 -9.69
N PHE A 67 -22.81 -9.94 -8.62
CA PHE A 67 -21.66 -9.36 -7.91
C PHE A 67 -20.84 -10.34 -7.05
N PHE A 68 -21.34 -11.55 -6.80
CA PHE A 68 -20.71 -12.53 -5.90
C PHE A 68 -20.66 -13.92 -6.55
N THR A 69 -19.51 -14.59 -6.45
CA THR A 69 -19.36 -16.01 -6.77
C THR A 69 -19.04 -16.79 -5.50
N THR A 70 -19.81 -17.84 -5.24
CA THR A 70 -19.52 -18.81 -4.17
C THR A 70 -18.42 -19.77 -4.62
N VAL A 71 -17.35 -19.88 -3.82
CA VAL A 71 -16.32 -20.90 -3.97
C VAL A 71 -16.50 -21.92 -2.85
N ARG A 72 -16.48 -23.22 -3.17
CA ARG A 72 -16.44 -24.29 -2.18
C ARG A 72 -14.98 -24.56 -1.81
N THR A 73 -14.63 -24.35 -0.55
CA THR A 73 -13.42 -24.93 0.05
C THR A 73 -13.83 -26.14 0.89
N GLN A 74 -12.87 -26.98 1.29
CA GLN A 74 -13.13 -28.24 2.02
C GLN A 74 -13.86 -28.06 3.35
N GLU A 75 -13.96 -26.83 3.87
CA GLU A 75 -14.64 -26.49 5.13
C GLU A 75 -15.95 -25.69 4.94
N GLY A 76 -16.40 -25.43 3.70
CA GLY A 76 -17.70 -24.81 3.43
C GLY A 76 -17.75 -23.80 2.27
N LEU A 77 -18.95 -23.23 2.06
CA LEU A 77 -19.25 -22.27 1.00
C LEU A 77 -18.93 -20.84 1.44
N VAL A 78 -17.88 -20.24 0.87
CA VAL A 78 -17.55 -18.83 1.10
C VAL A 78 -17.96 -17.99 -0.13
N LYS A 79 -18.69 -16.90 0.11
CA LYS A 79 -19.08 -15.93 -0.93
C LYS A 79 -17.93 -14.95 -1.16
N VAL A 80 -17.40 -14.91 -2.37
CA VAL A 80 -16.32 -13.98 -2.76
C VAL A 80 -16.80 -13.05 -3.87
N PRO A 81 -16.61 -11.73 -3.76
CA PRO A 81 -16.89 -10.78 -4.85
C PRO A 81 -16.08 -11.07 -6.13
N MET A 82 -16.69 -10.91 -7.32
CA MET A 82 -16.07 -11.28 -8.61
C MET A 82 -14.76 -10.54 -8.96
N ALA A 83 -14.53 -9.33 -8.42
CA ALA A 83 -13.29 -8.58 -8.64
C ALA A 83 -12.04 -9.34 -8.15
N ILE A 84 -12.21 -10.18 -7.13
CA ILE A 84 -11.16 -11.02 -6.58
C ILE A 84 -10.86 -12.18 -7.56
N LYS A 85 -11.87 -12.69 -8.31
CA LYS A 85 -11.69 -13.78 -9.27
C LYS A 85 -10.96 -13.38 -10.57
N MET A 86 -11.14 -12.15 -11.05
CA MET A 86 -10.35 -11.63 -12.19
C MET A 86 -8.86 -11.50 -11.85
N ILE A 87 -8.54 -11.24 -10.59
CA ILE A 87 -7.16 -11.23 -10.09
C ILE A 87 -6.64 -12.67 -9.89
N LEU A 88 -7.51 -13.64 -9.59
CA LEU A 88 -7.21 -15.05 -9.25
C LEU A 88 -7.20 -16.03 -10.45
N GLY A 89 -7.11 -15.54 -11.68
CA GLY A 89 -7.18 -16.35 -12.92
C GLY A 89 -5.93 -17.11 -13.34
N GLU A 90 -4.90 -17.23 -12.51
CA GLU A 90 -3.70 -18.04 -12.80
C GLU A 90 -3.45 -19.04 -11.67
N LYS A 91 -3.18 -20.30 -12.02
CA LYS A 91 -2.69 -21.34 -11.10
C LYS A 91 -1.32 -20.90 -10.57
N LEU A 92 -1.30 -20.11 -9.51
CA LEU A 92 -0.10 -19.58 -8.88
C LEU A 92 -0.03 -20.03 -7.41
N THR A 93 1.18 -20.39 -6.98
CA THR A 93 1.55 -20.78 -5.62
C THR A 93 1.05 -19.74 -4.60
N LEU A 94 0.19 -20.18 -3.67
CA LEU A 94 -0.44 -19.31 -2.66
C LEU A 94 0.59 -18.56 -1.78
N ARG A 95 1.78 -19.13 -1.56
CA ARG A 95 2.86 -18.53 -0.75
C ARG A 95 3.45 -17.27 -1.40
N ASP A 96 3.91 -17.37 -2.64
CA ASP A 96 4.52 -16.24 -3.36
C ASP A 96 3.53 -15.07 -3.50
N ARG A 97 2.24 -15.37 -3.54
CA ARG A 97 1.19 -14.35 -3.61
C ARG A 97 0.91 -13.68 -2.27
N ILE A 98 1.01 -14.41 -1.17
CA ILE A 98 0.93 -13.83 0.18
C ILE A 98 2.07 -12.83 0.38
N GLU A 99 3.30 -13.19 0.01
CA GLU A 99 4.47 -12.31 0.09
C GLU A 99 4.28 -11.04 -0.76
N ASN A 100 3.86 -11.18 -2.03
CA ASN A 100 3.57 -10.04 -2.90
C ASN A 100 2.46 -9.12 -2.35
N ILE A 101 1.43 -9.69 -1.71
CA ILE A 101 0.35 -8.91 -1.09
C ILE A 101 0.85 -8.24 0.21
N MET A 102 1.72 -8.90 0.99
CA MET A 102 2.36 -8.31 2.16
C MET A 102 3.26 -7.13 1.77
N GLU A 103 4.05 -7.26 0.70
CA GLU A 103 4.84 -6.15 0.16
C GLU A 103 3.94 -5.01 -0.33
N SER A 104 2.86 -5.33 -1.05
CA SER A 104 1.90 -4.32 -1.52
C SER A 104 1.18 -3.64 -0.36
N TYR A 105 0.93 -4.37 0.73
CA TYR A 105 0.42 -3.83 1.99
C TYR A 105 1.43 -2.86 2.62
N MET A 106 2.70 -3.24 2.76
CA MET A 106 3.76 -2.37 3.29
C MET A 106 3.92 -1.10 2.46
N LYS A 107 3.93 -1.22 1.12
CA LYS A 107 3.98 -0.06 0.21
C LYS A 107 2.76 0.85 0.36
N ALA A 108 1.56 0.27 0.52
CA ALA A 108 0.36 1.04 0.78
C ALA A 108 0.40 1.74 2.15
N VAL A 109 0.95 1.09 3.18
CA VAL A 109 1.18 1.69 4.51
C VAL A 109 2.10 2.91 4.38
N ALA A 110 3.23 2.78 3.69
CA ALA A 110 4.14 3.89 3.43
C ALA A 110 3.46 5.06 2.69
N GLN A 111 2.65 4.76 1.68
CA GLN A 111 1.96 5.81 0.92
C GLN A 111 0.88 6.54 1.72
N THR A 112 0.38 5.98 2.83
CA THR A 112 -0.57 6.68 3.70
C THR A 112 0.02 7.93 4.35
N THR A 113 1.34 8.00 4.50
CA THR A 113 2.04 9.11 5.16
C THR A 113 2.51 10.18 4.17
N SER A 114 2.32 9.94 2.86
CA SER A 114 2.63 10.91 1.80
C SER A 114 2.01 12.27 2.04
N HIS A 115 2.67 13.36 1.63
CA HIS A 115 2.22 14.74 1.83
C HIS A 115 0.92 15.07 1.05
N ASN A 116 0.67 14.39 -0.08
CA ASN A 116 -0.54 14.56 -0.88
C ASN A 116 -1.73 13.86 -0.22
N LEU A 117 -2.75 14.64 0.18
CA LEU A 117 -3.93 14.14 0.88
C LEU A 117 -4.71 13.09 0.07
N MET A 118 -4.87 13.28 -1.24
CA MET A 118 -5.62 12.33 -2.07
C MET A 118 -4.88 11.00 -2.19
N LEU A 119 -3.56 11.04 -2.38
CA LEU A 119 -2.74 9.83 -2.42
C LEU A 119 -2.75 9.10 -1.07
N SER A 120 -2.62 9.85 0.03
CA SER A 120 -2.72 9.30 1.39
C SER A 120 -4.06 8.59 1.63
N ARG A 121 -5.18 9.18 1.20
CA ARG A 121 -6.52 8.57 1.34
C ARG A 121 -6.71 7.32 0.48
N ILE A 122 -6.29 7.37 -0.78
CA ILE A 122 -6.36 6.20 -1.68
C ILE A 122 -5.46 5.07 -1.15
N ALA A 123 -4.26 5.40 -0.67
CA ALA A 123 -3.35 4.45 -0.04
C ALA A 123 -3.98 3.80 1.21
N GLY A 124 -4.69 4.58 2.03
CA GLY A 124 -5.45 4.05 3.17
C GLY A 124 -6.53 3.04 2.76
N MET A 125 -7.24 3.30 1.65
CA MET A 125 -8.20 2.35 1.10
C MET A 125 -7.52 1.07 0.59
N LYS A 126 -6.37 1.20 -0.10
CA LYS A 126 -5.58 0.05 -0.57
C LYS A 126 -5.03 -0.77 0.59
N MET A 127 -4.51 -0.12 1.64
CA MET A 127 -4.07 -0.77 2.87
C MET A 127 -5.21 -1.60 3.48
N ALA A 128 -6.41 -1.03 3.60
CA ALA A 128 -7.57 -1.73 4.15
C ALA A 128 -7.98 -2.94 3.28
N ALA A 129 -7.95 -2.79 1.95
CA ALA A 129 -8.24 -3.88 1.02
C ALA A 129 -7.21 -5.03 1.14
N PHE A 130 -5.91 -4.71 1.20
CA PHE A 130 -4.86 -5.70 1.38
C PHE A 130 -4.92 -6.36 2.76
N ALA A 131 -5.21 -5.60 3.83
CA ALA A 131 -5.40 -6.16 5.16
C ALA A 131 -6.57 -7.15 5.21
N TYR A 132 -7.68 -6.83 4.54
CA TYR A 132 -8.83 -7.73 4.43
C TYR A 132 -8.48 -9.02 3.69
N ILE A 133 -7.76 -8.91 2.55
CA ILE A 133 -7.32 -10.08 1.78
C ILE A 133 -6.37 -10.95 2.61
N LEU A 134 -5.38 -10.36 3.29
CA LEU A 134 -4.43 -11.10 4.14
C LEU A 134 -5.11 -11.78 5.32
N ALA A 135 -6.10 -11.12 5.94
CA ALA A 135 -6.90 -11.73 7.00
C ALA A 135 -7.72 -12.92 6.50
N GLN A 136 -8.30 -12.83 5.29
CA GLN A 136 -8.99 -13.97 4.66
C GLN A 136 -8.06 -15.12 4.28
N LEU A 137 -6.79 -14.84 3.99
CA LEU A 137 -5.76 -15.83 3.70
C LEU A 137 -5.14 -16.47 4.96
N GLY A 138 -5.61 -16.08 6.15
CA GLY A 138 -5.20 -16.69 7.42
C GLY A 138 -3.99 -16.04 8.09
N VAL A 139 -3.54 -14.86 7.63
CA VAL A 139 -2.48 -14.11 8.32
C VAL A 139 -3.03 -13.57 9.65
N PRO A 140 -2.39 -13.87 10.80
CA PRO A 140 -2.88 -13.43 12.08
C PRO A 140 -2.80 -11.89 12.21
N PRO A 141 -3.72 -11.26 12.96
CA PRO A 141 -3.76 -9.81 13.12
C PRO A 141 -2.48 -9.24 13.76
N ASP A 142 -1.77 -10.05 14.55
CA ASP A 142 -0.51 -9.64 15.18
C ASP A 142 0.64 -9.52 14.16
N GLU A 143 0.65 -10.36 13.14
CA GLU A 143 1.64 -10.27 12.06
C GLU A 143 1.38 -9.04 11.18
N LEU A 144 0.12 -8.73 10.88
CA LEU A 144 -0.26 -7.48 10.21
C LEU A 144 0.18 -6.23 10.99
N ARG A 145 0.06 -6.26 12.32
CA ARG A 145 0.55 -5.17 13.18
C ARG A 145 2.07 -5.03 13.10
N LYS A 146 2.82 -6.15 13.13
CA LYS A 146 4.28 -6.13 12.98
C LYS A 146 4.71 -5.60 11.61
N LEU A 147 4.06 -6.01 10.52
CA LEU A 147 4.33 -5.50 9.18
C LEU A 147 4.04 -4.01 9.06
N ARG A 148 2.94 -3.56 9.67
CA ARG A 148 2.61 -2.13 9.72
C ARG A 148 3.66 -1.36 10.49
N GLN A 149 4.07 -1.84 11.67
CA GLN A 149 5.10 -1.16 12.47
C GLN A 149 6.42 -1.11 11.70
N LYS A 150 6.84 -2.23 11.10
CA LYS A 150 8.03 -2.29 10.26
C LYS A 150 7.96 -1.28 9.10
N ALA A 151 6.85 -1.22 8.37
CA ALA A 151 6.68 -0.27 7.28
C ALA A 151 6.73 1.19 7.77
N VAL A 152 6.20 1.48 8.97
CA VAL A 152 6.31 2.81 9.60
C VAL A 152 7.77 3.11 9.94
N ASP A 153 8.46 2.20 10.61
CA ASP A 153 9.87 2.37 11.00
C ASP A 153 10.77 2.58 9.77
N ASP A 154 10.55 1.78 8.71
CA ASP A 154 11.26 1.91 7.43
C ASP A 154 11.01 3.29 6.80
N THR A 155 9.76 3.78 6.82
CA THR A 155 9.44 5.11 6.27
C THR A 155 10.00 6.26 7.09
N ILE A 156 10.19 6.06 8.40
CA ILE A 156 10.85 7.04 9.26
C ILE A 156 12.33 7.12 8.89
N ALA A 157 12.99 5.97 8.76
CA ALA A 157 14.39 5.90 8.35
C ALA A 157 14.60 6.53 6.97
N GLU A 158 13.72 6.23 6.00
CA GLU A 158 13.74 6.82 4.67
C GLU A 158 13.52 8.35 4.72
N ASN A 159 12.57 8.83 5.54
CA ASN A 159 12.32 10.26 5.70
C ASN A 159 13.54 11.00 6.26
N VAL A 160 14.24 10.41 7.23
CA VAL A 160 15.48 10.96 7.78
C VAL A 160 16.58 10.99 6.71
N ALA A 161 16.77 9.89 5.98
CA ALA A 161 17.76 9.84 4.89
C ALA A 161 17.49 10.89 3.80
N LEU A 162 16.23 11.05 3.39
CA LEU A 162 15.82 12.06 2.41
C LEU A 162 16.06 13.49 2.91
N MET A 163 15.87 13.75 4.22
CA MET A 163 16.19 15.05 4.81
C MET A 163 17.70 15.32 4.75
N GLU A 164 18.52 14.33 5.11
CA GLU A 164 19.97 14.44 5.08
C GLU A 164 20.49 14.68 3.67
N GLU A 165 19.99 13.96 2.68
CA GLU A 165 20.34 14.14 1.27
C GLU A 165 19.89 15.50 0.73
N ASN A 166 18.67 15.93 1.07
CA ASN A 166 18.17 17.25 0.67
C ASN A 166 19.04 18.38 1.23
N LEU A 167 19.46 18.28 2.50
CA LEU A 167 20.37 19.23 3.12
C LEU A 167 21.76 19.16 2.50
N TYR A 168 22.29 17.97 2.21
CA TYR A 168 23.55 17.81 1.47
C TYR A 168 23.52 18.54 0.13
N ASN A 169 22.47 18.33 -0.65
CA ASN A 169 22.30 18.98 -1.94
C ASN A 169 22.16 20.51 -1.79
N SER A 170 21.45 20.97 -0.76
CA SER A 170 21.32 22.40 -0.47
C SER A 170 22.65 23.05 -0.10
N GLU A 171 23.42 22.44 0.80
CA GLU A 171 24.72 22.97 1.25
C GLU A 171 25.75 22.93 0.10
N LEU A 172 25.78 21.84 -0.67
CA LEU A 172 26.65 21.73 -1.85
C LEU A 172 26.31 22.78 -2.91
N LEU A 173 25.02 23.02 -3.15
CA LEU A 173 24.56 24.05 -4.08
C LEU A 173 24.98 25.46 -3.63
N GLU A 174 24.98 25.74 -2.33
CA GLU A 174 25.48 27.02 -1.80
C GLU A 174 27.00 27.15 -1.94
N ILE A 175 27.76 26.07 -1.76
CA ILE A 175 29.22 26.07 -1.87
C ILE A 175 29.69 26.21 -3.33
N ILE A 176 29.14 25.40 -4.24
CA ILE A 176 29.59 25.31 -5.64
C ILE A 176 28.87 26.35 -6.53
N GLY A 177 27.59 26.61 -6.27
CA GLY A 177 26.72 27.39 -7.15
C GLY A 177 27.07 28.87 -7.27
N GLY A 178 27.87 29.42 -6.35
CA GLY A 178 28.22 30.85 -6.35
C GLY A 178 27.03 31.79 -6.15
N SER A 179 27.27 33.10 -6.30
CA SER A 179 26.26 34.11 -6.01
C SER A 179 25.36 34.41 -7.21
N SER A 180 24.09 34.04 -7.08
CA SER A 180 22.91 34.67 -7.72
C SER A 180 22.69 34.47 -9.23
N GLY A 181 22.34 33.24 -9.63
CA GLY A 181 21.64 32.96 -10.89
C GLY A 181 20.14 32.72 -10.69
N ALA A 182 19.31 33.04 -11.69
CA ALA A 182 17.87 32.71 -11.67
C ALA A 182 17.61 31.19 -11.58
N ARG A 183 18.48 30.39 -12.20
CA ARG A 183 18.47 28.93 -12.13
C ARG A 183 18.73 28.40 -10.72
N LEU A 184 19.74 28.94 -10.03
CA LEU A 184 20.04 28.61 -8.63
C LEU A 184 18.89 28.90 -7.68
N LYS A 185 18.18 30.01 -7.90
CA LYS A 185 16.98 30.35 -7.12
C LYS A 185 15.86 29.32 -7.34
N ALA A 186 15.69 28.84 -8.58
CA ALA A 186 14.71 27.80 -8.88
C ALA A 186 15.09 26.46 -8.24
N GLU A 187 16.35 26.04 -8.35
CA GLU A 187 16.86 24.79 -7.74
C GLU A 187 16.74 24.84 -6.21
N ARG A 188 17.09 25.97 -5.58
CA ARG A 188 16.87 26.20 -4.15
C ARG A 188 15.41 26.13 -3.76
N SER A 189 14.52 26.74 -4.54
CA SER A 189 13.08 26.67 -4.28
C SER A 189 12.54 25.25 -4.33
N VAL A 190 13.08 24.39 -5.19
CA VAL A 190 12.72 22.97 -5.25
C VAL A 190 13.19 22.25 -3.99
N LEU A 191 14.43 22.50 -3.54
CA LEU A 191 14.97 21.90 -2.32
C LEU A 191 14.19 22.32 -1.07
N ASP A 192 13.85 23.61 -0.96
CA ASP A 192 13.02 24.15 0.13
C ASP A 192 11.62 23.50 0.15
N GLU A 193 11.04 23.24 -1.03
CA GLU A 193 9.74 22.58 -1.14
C GLU A 193 9.81 21.10 -0.74
N ILE A 194 10.87 20.39 -1.16
CA ILE A 194 11.12 19.01 -0.73
C ILE A 194 11.27 18.97 0.80
N GLN A 195 12.03 19.89 1.40
CA GLN A 195 12.19 19.97 2.85
C GLN A 195 10.83 20.12 3.57
N LYS A 196 9.95 21.01 3.09
CA LYS A 196 8.59 21.17 3.64
C LYS A 196 7.76 19.89 3.51
N GLN A 197 7.87 19.19 2.39
CA GLN A 197 7.17 17.92 2.19
C GLN A 197 7.65 16.85 3.17
N ILE A 198 8.95 16.75 3.42
CA ILE A 198 9.54 15.80 4.37
C ILE A 198 9.09 16.11 5.81
N ILE A 199 9.10 17.39 6.21
CA ILE A 199 8.58 17.82 7.52
C ILE A 199 7.10 17.47 7.65
N THR A 200 6.30 17.70 6.61
CA THR A 200 4.87 17.35 6.60
C THR A 200 4.64 15.84 6.75
N GLN A 201 5.48 15.01 6.13
CA GLN A 201 5.43 13.56 6.27
C GLN A 201 5.79 13.13 7.70
N ALA A 202 6.81 13.73 8.32
CA ALA A 202 7.19 13.45 9.71
C ALA A 202 6.07 13.79 10.70
N LYS A 203 5.32 14.88 10.47
CA LYS A 203 4.10 15.19 11.23
C LYS A 203 3.06 14.08 11.13
N ARG A 204 2.84 13.53 9.93
CA ARG A 204 1.89 12.42 9.70
C ARG A 204 2.37 11.08 10.30
N LEU A 205 3.67 10.94 10.52
CA LEU A 205 4.30 9.81 11.19
C LEU A 205 4.32 9.95 12.72
N ASN A 206 3.72 10.99 13.29
CA ASN A 206 3.76 11.34 14.72
C ASN A 206 5.17 11.64 15.25
N ILE A 207 6.04 12.19 14.39
CA ILE A 207 7.38 12.63 14.75
C ILE A 207 7.53 14.14 14.51
N GLU A 208 6.49 14.90 14.88
CA GLU A 208 6.38 16.34 14.62
C GLU A 208 7.54 17.15 15.21
N ASP A 209 8.03 16.74 16.38
CA ASP A 209 9.08 17.47 17.12
C ASP A 209 10.51 17.03 16.79
N TYR A 210 10.71 16.11 15.84
CA TYR A 210 12.06 15.65 15.50
C TYR A 210 12.85 16.69 14.69
N TYR A 211 12.21 17.35 13.73
CA TYR A 211 12.84 18.39 12.91
C TYR A 211 12.72 19.78 13.55
N THR A 212 13.28 19.93 14.75
CA THR A 212 13.47 21.27 15.34
C THR A 212 14.50 22.07 14.54
N LYS A 213 14.49 23.40 14.70
CA LYS A 213 15.52 24.27 14.11
C LYS A 213 16.93 23.85 14.53
N GLU A 214 17.09 23.46 15.79
CA GLU A 214 18.36 22.96 16.33
C GLU A 214 18.79 21.65 15.66
N LYS A 215 17.85 20.72 15.47
CA LYS A 215 18.16 19.44 14.80
C LYS A 215 18.57 19.65 13.35
N ILE A 216 17.87 20.53 12.63
CA ILE A 216 18.22 20.88 11.25
C ILE A 216 19.62 21.50 11.19
N LEU A 217 19.96 22.39 12.13
CA LEU A 217 21.31 22.96 12.22
C LEU A 217 22.38 21.90 12.50
N GLU A 218 22.12 20.96 13.41
CA GLU A 218 23.02 19.84 13.69
C GLU A 218 23.29 19.01 12.42
N ILE A 219 22.23 18.67 11.67
CA ILE A 219 22.35 17.92 10.42
C ILE A 219 23.17 18.70 9.40
N ARG A 220 22.90 20.00 9.22
CA ARG A 220 23.68 20.87 8.31
C ARG A 220 25.16 20.92 8.67
N ILE A 221 25.50 21.05 9.95
CA ILE A 221 26.90 21.05 10.41
C ILE A 221 27.57 19.72 10.07
N ARG A 222 26.90 18.59 10.32
CA ARG A 222 27.43 17.26 9.99
C ARG A 222 27.64 17.11 8.48
N VAL A 223 26.66 17.49 7.67
CA VAL A 223 26.71 17.48 6.21
C VAL A 223 27.85 18.35 5.68
N ALA A 224 28.02 19.57 6.19
CA ALA A 224 29.11 20.45 5.77
C ALA A 224 30.49 19.86 6.08
N LYS A 225 30.63 19.14 7.21
CA LYS A 225 31.87 18.40 7.52
C LYS A 225 32.11 17.25 6.54
N GLU A 226 31.06 16.54 6.13
CA GLU A 226 31.15 15.47 5.13
C GLU A 226 31.57 16.02 3.76
N ILE A 227 30.92 17.10 3.30
CA ILE A 227 31.29 17.80 2.06
C ILE A 227 32.75 18.22 2.09
N ARG A 228 33.20 18.81 3.20
CA ARG A 228 34.62 19.19 3.38
C ARG A 228 35.57 17.99 3.31
N ALA A 229 35.18 16.85 3.86
CA ALA A 229 36.00 15.64 3.79
C ALA A 229 36.12 15.14 2.35
N LYS A 230 35.03 15.12 1.58
CA LYS A 230 35.03 14.74 0.16
C LYS A 230 35.90 15.68 -0.69
N PHE A 231 35.83 16.99 -0.45
CA PHE A 231 36.72 17.93 -1.17
C PHE A 231 38.20 17.69 -0.88
N LYS A 232 38.56 17.31 0.35
CA LYS A 232 39.96 16.97 0.67
C LYS A 232 40.42 15.67 0.01
N GLU A 233 39.54 14.68 -0.07
CA GLU A 233 39.81 13.44 -0.78
C GLU A 233 40.01 13.70 -2.28
N GLU A 234 39.15 14.53 -2.87
CA GLU A 234 39.26 14.95 -4.26
C GLU A 234 40.55 15.75 -4.53
N GLU A 235 40.93 16.67 -3.63
CA GLU A 235 42.21 17.39 -3.68
C GLU A 235 43.40 16.42 -3.72
N GLN A 236 43.44 15.42 -2.84
CA GLN A 236 44.50 14.40 -2.80
C GLN A 236 44.55 13.55 -4.06
N ASN A 237 43.39 13.17 -4.60
CA ASN A 237 43.31 12.38 -5.83
C ASN A 237 43.81 13.19 -7.04
N ILE A 238 43.43 14.46 -7.14
CA ILE A 238 43.90 15.35 -8.22
C ILE A 238 45.41 15.56 -8.12
N GLU A 239 45.95 15.77 -6.92
CA GLU A 239 47.40 15.89 -6.72
C GLU A 239 48.14 14.61 -7.16
N TYR A 240 47.61 13.44 -6.82
CA TYR A 240 48.17 12.16 -7.24
C TYR A 240 48.18 12.01 -8.76
N GLU A 241 47.05 12.29 -9.42
CA GLU A 241 46.94 12.23 -10.88
C GLU A 241 47.90 13.19 -11.56
N LEU A 242 47.99 14.44 -11.08
CA LEU A 242 48.90 15.44 -11.61
C LEU A 242 50.36 14.98 -11.51
N ASN A 243 50.76 14.46 -10.34
CA ASN A 243 52.12 13.94 -10.13
C ASN A 243 52.41 12.75 -11.04
N TYR A 244 51.45 11.83 -11.21
CA TYR A 244 51.58 10.70 -12.12
C TYR A 244 51.78 11.15 -13.57
N TYR A 245 50.97 12.10 -14.04
CA TYR A 245 51.10 12.66 -15.39
C TYR A 245 52.48 13.28 -15.62
N ILE A 246 52.97 14.10 -14.68
CA ILE A 246 54.30 14.73 -14.77
C ILE A 246 55.41 13.67 -14.83
N MET A 247 55.33 12.61 -14.02
CA MET A 247 56.34 11.53 -14.02
C MET A 247 56.34 10.65 -15.28
N THR A 248 55.25 10.63 -16.04
CA THR A 248 55.15 9.86 -17.30
C THR A 248 55.56 10.63 -18.55
N GLU A 249 55.65 11.96 -18.48
CA GLU A 249 56.09 12.80 -19.60
C GLU A 249 57.61 13.09 -19.61
N GLU A 250 58.33 12.75 -18.53
CA GLU A 250 59.80 12.70 -18.46
C GLU A 250 60.38 11.37 -18.97
#